data_AF-A0A284QVY3-F1
#
_entry.id   AF-A0A284QVY3-F1
#
_cell.length_a   1.000
_cell.length_b   1.000
_cell.length_c   1.000
_cell.angle_alpha   90.00
_cell.angle_beta   90.00
_cell.angle_gamma   90.00
#
_symmetry.space_group_name_H-M   'P 1'
#
loop_
_entity.id
_entity.type
_entity.pdbx_description
1 polymer ?
#
loop_
_entity_poly.entity_id
_entity_poly.type
_entity_poly.pdbx_seq_one_letter_code
_entity_poly.pdbx_strand_id
1 'polypeptide(L)'
;MEANVQKESFEPTSSLTLTMSRPLFVYLEPRPMHAQFGHSNYITLDMSFEHGPYIPNYSALPPSATDIYSLRSPALYNALQEFYKSPIAKPPPPSDLQNTWHFTAVRYRDTSALAAIYGLCMQHKFEGHLLMLSLGTLPKDKDWQEELTRIRSQGDVDISANRKAVAILVWSFLIDRTQAQIARWRMYSDQWRQVTEANPFVRTLNLQPISDLASAKSK
;
A
#
# COMPACT_ATOMS: atom_id res chain seq x y z
N MET A 1 -24.08 44.23 49.68
CA MET A 1 -23.59 44.61 48.33
C MET A 1 -22.28 43.88 48.14
N GLU A 2 -22.37 42.58 47.88
CA GLU A 2 -22.43 41.98 46.53
C GLU A 2 -21.02 41.81 45.94
N ALA A 3 -20.44 40.64 46.23
CA ALA A 3 -19.27 40.12 45.55
C ALA A 3 -19.72 39.58 44.18
N ASN A 4 -19.21 40.17 43.12
CA ASN A 4 -19.49 39.79 41.75
C ASN A 4 -18.58 38.59 41.38
N VAL A 5 -19.16 37.39 41.32
CA VAL A 5 -18.49 36.16 40.87
C VAL A 5 -18.62 36.08 39.36
N GLN A 6 -17.56 36.40 38.63
CA GLN A 6 -17.46 36.08 37.22
C GLN A 6 -17.26 34.56 37.07
N LYS A 7 -18.30 33.88 36.56
CA LYS A 7 -18.20 32.53 36.01
C LYS A 7 -17.50 32.64 34.64
N GLU A 8 -16.21 32.37 34.59
CA GLU A 8 -15.56 32.04 33.32
C GLU A 8 -16.01 30.62 32.92
N SER A 9 -16.86 30.57 31.89
CA SER A 9 -17.17 29.35 31.16
C SER A 9 -15.94 28.95 30.36
N PHE A 10 -15.16 28.00 30.89
CA PHE A 10 -14.16 27.30 30.11
C PHE A 10 -14.88 26.37 29.13
N GLU A 11 -14.99 26.79 27.87
CA GLU A 11 -15.25 25.87 26.77
C GLU A 11 -14.09 24.88 26.67
N PRO A 12 -14.33 23.56 26.56
CA PRO A 12 -13.26 22.63 26.23
C PRO A 12 -12.91 22.86 24.76
N THR A 13 -11.88 23.68 24.55
CA THR A 13 -11.20 23.83 23.27
C THR A 13 -10.75 22.45 22.81
N SER A 14 -11.19 22.10 21.59
CA SER A 14 -10.83 20.93 20.79
C SER A 14 -9.65 20.15 21.33
N SER A 15 -9.95 19.11 22.10
CA SER A 15 -8.99 18.06 22.38
C SER A 15 -8.65 17.39 21.05
N LEU A 16 -7.51 17.79 20.47
CA LEU A 16 -6.79 17.00 19.49
C LEU A 16 -6.74 15.58 20.04
N THR A 17 -7.59 14.72 19.50
CA THR A 17 -7.60 13.31 19.81
C THR A 17 -6.33 12.77 19.17
N LEU A 18 -5.23 12.84 19.92
CA LEU A 18 -4.03 12.06 19.71
C LEU A 18 -4.50 10.62 19.87
N THR A 19 -5.02 10.07 18.78
CA THR A 19 -5.28 8.65 18.64
C THR A 19 -3.90 8.05 18.84
N MET A 20 -3.63 7.59 20.07
CA MET A 20 -2.46 6.79 20.36
C MET A 20 -2.60 5.55 19.50
N SER A 21 -2.00 5.62 18.30
CA SER A 21 -1.97 4.56 17.33
C SER A 21 -1.47 3.32 18.06
N ARG A 22 -2.32 2.29 18.14
CA ARG A 22 -1.92 1.02 18.72
C ARG A 22 -0.64 0.57 18.02
N PRO A 23 0.38 0.12 18.76
CA PRO A 23 1.63 -0.29 18.14
C PRO A 23 1.34 -1.39 17.12
N LEU A 24 1.92 -1.24 15.93
CA LEU A 24 1.91 -2.27 14.91
C LEU A 24 2.97 -3.30 15.28
N PHE A 25 2.56 -4.56 15.46
CA PHE A 25 3.50 -5.65 15.70
C PHE A 25 3.93 -6.28 14.37
N VAL A 26 5.23 -6.43 14.19
CA VAL A 26 5.86 -7.04 13.02
C VAL A 26 6.69 -8.22 13.50
N TYR A 27 6.49 -9.37 12.88
CA TYR A 27 7.17 -10.61 13.16
C TYR A 27 8.11 -10.92 12.01
N LEU A 28 9.34 -11.31 12.33
CA LEU A 28 10.36 -11.71 11.37
C LEU A 28 10.90 -13.10 11.75
N GLU A 29 11.32 -13.85 10.74
CA GLU A 29 12.12 -15.04 10.97
C GLU A 29 13.57 -14.67 11.28
N PRO A 30 14.28 -15.46 12.11
CA PRO A 30 15.71 -15.34 12.28
C PRO A 30 16.40 -15.43 10.92
N ARG A 31 17.27 -14.46 10.62
CA ARG A 31 17.99 -14.43 9.35
C ARG A 31 19.27 -15.26 9.40
N PRO A 32 19.67 -15.87 8.28
CA PRO A 32 20.98 -16.53 8.18
C PRO A 32 22.11 -15.53 8.39
N MET A 33 23.28 -16.04 8.77
CA MET A 33 24.46 -15.21 9.05
C MET A 33 24.86 -14.40 7.81
N HIS A 34 24.96 -13.08 7.96
CA HIS A 34 25.40 -12.20 6.87
C HIS A 34 26.91 -12.11 6.80
N ALA A 35 27.49 -12.07 5.59
CA ALA A 35 28.94 -11.95 5.42
C ALA A 35 29.51 -10.64 6.00
N GLN A 36 28.76 -9.54 5.92
CA GLN A 36 29.19 -8.22 6.41
C GLN A 36 28.79 -7.95 7.87
N PHE A 37 27.63 -8.45 8.31
CA PHE A 37 27.07 -8.12 9.63
C PHE A 37 27.09 -9.30 10.60
N GLY A 38 27.63 -10.45 10.19
CA GLY A 38 27.71 -11.65 11.01
C GLY A 38 26.33 -12.09 11.50
N HIS A 39 26.17 -12.17 12.82
CA HIS A 39 24.91 -12.57 13.47
C HIS A 39 23.92 -11.42 13.68
N SER A 40 24.22 -10.19 13.24
CA SER A 40 23.27 -9.08 13.37
C SER A 40 22.04 -9.31 12.50
N ASN A 41 20.86 -9.05 13.05
CA ASN A 41 19.61 -9.01 12.29
C ASN A 41 19.66 -7.85 11.29
N TYR A 42 19.65 -8.14 10.00
CA TYR A 42 19.75 -7.15 8.92
C TYR A 42 18.50 -7.16 8.02
N ILE A 43 18.30 -6.09 7.24
CA ILE A 43 17.28 -6.04 6.19
C ILE A 43 17.96 -5.66 4.89
N THR A 44 17.68 -6.43 3.84
CA THR A 44 18.06 -6.04 2.49
C THR A 44 17.09 -4.98 1.96
N LEU A 45 17.62 -3.91 1.38
CA LEU A 45 16.80 -2.95 0.61
C LEU A 45 16.50 -3.46 -0.81
N ASP A 46 17.08 -4.60 -1.18
CA ASP A 46 16.92 -5.26 -2.49
C ASP A 46 15.60 -6.00 -2.69
N MET A 47 14.69 -5.94 -1.71
CA MET A 47 13.32 -6.45 -1.79
C MET A 47 13.16 -7.99 -1.75
N SER A 48 14.12 -8.75 -1.22
CA SER A 48 13.87 -10.16 -0.89
C SER A 48 13.03 -10.29 0.40
N PHE A 49 11.74 -10.62 0.25
CA PHE A 49 10.77 -10.78 1.36
C PHE A 49 10.57 -12.24 1.79
N GLU A 50 11.56 -13.10 1.55
CA GLU A 50 11.49 -14.55 1.85
C GLU A 50 11.22 -14.82 3.35
N HIS A 51 11.75 -13.97 4.23
CA HIS A 51 11.65 -14.07 5.69
C HIS A 51 10.70 -13.04 6.33
N GLY A 52 9.70 -12.57 5.58
CA GLY A 52 8.74 -11.57 6.03
C GLY A 52 8.96 -10.18 5.42
N PRO A 53 8.24 -9.15 5.92
CA PRO A 53 7.62 -9.06 7.24
C PRO A 53 6.25 -9.75 7.38
N TYR A 54 6.01 -10.36 8.54
CA TYR A 54 4.70 -10.91 8.92
C TYR A 54 3.99 -9.95 9.88
N ILE A 55 2.76 -9.57 9.54
CA ILE A 55 1.95 -8.65 10.33
C ILE A 55 0.65 -9.37 10.73
N PRO A 56 0.35 -9.48 12.04
CA PRO A 56 -0.88 -10.10 12.50
C PRO A 56 -2.12 -9.49 11.85
N ASN A 57 -3.14 -10.31 11.61
CA ASN A 57 -4.38 -9.99 10.91
C ASN A 57 -4.26 -9.76 9.39
N TYR A 58 -3.04 -9.62 8.85
CA TYR A 58 -2.81 -9.33 7.43
C TYR A 58 -2.05 -10.41 6.68
N SER A 59 -1.27 -11.22 7.40
CA SER A 59 -0.49 -12.33 6.85
C SER A 59 -0.51 -13.51 7.82
N ALA A 60 -0.37 -14.73 7.28
CA ALA A 60 -0.14 -15.90 8.10
C ALA A 60 1.23 -15.78 8.80
N LEU A 61 1.27 -16.05 10.10
CA LEU A 61 2.53 -16.11 10.84
C LEU A 61 3.06 -17.55 10.79
N PRO A 62 4.26 -17.79 10.24
CA PRO A 62 4.91 -19.09 10.35
C PRO A 62 5.44 -19.28 11.79
N PRO A 63 5.54 -20.53 12.28
CA PRO A 63 6.08 -20.81 13.62
C PRO A 63 7.54 -20.35 13.82
N SER A 64 8.30 -20.25 12.73
CA SER A 64 9.67 -19.76 12.68
C SER A 64 9.79 -18.24 12.91
N ALA A 65 8.72 -17.46 12.78
CA ALA A 65 8.75 -16.01 12.94
C ALA A 65 8.74 -15.60 14.42
N THR A 66 9.90 -15.75 15.07
CA THR A 66 10.05 -15.53 16.51
C THR A 66 10.45 -14.09 16.89
N ASP A 67 10.99 -13.32 15.94
CA ASP A 67 11.51 -11.98 16.25
C ASP A 67 10.39 -10.94 16.15
N ILE A 68 10.06 -10.30 17.27
CA ILE A 68 8.92 -9.38 17.39
C ILE A 68 9.39 -7.94 17.52
N TYR A 69 8.88 -7.08 16.65
CA TYR A 69 9.14 -5.65 16.64
C TYR A 69 7.85 -4.86 16.76
N SER A 70 7.80 -3.90 17.67
CA SER A 70 6.70 -2.94 17.79
C SER A 70 7.03 -1.63 17.08
N LEU A 71 6.22 -1.24 16.10
CA LEU A 71 6.33 0.01 15.38
C LEU A 71 5.26 0.99 15.83
N ARG A 72 5.66 2.22 16.18
CA ARG A 72 4.75 3.35 16.43
C ARG A 72 4.81 4.31 15.25
N SER A 73 4.13 3.95 14.17
CA SER A 73 4.01 4.78 12.97
C SER A 73 2.54 4.84 12.55
N PRO A 74 1.80 5.91 12.92
CA PRO A 74 0.41 6.09 12.51
C PRO A 74 0.25 6.07 10.98
N ALA A 75 1.21 6.66 10.25
CA ALA A 75 1.19 6.70 8.80
C ALA A 75 1.29 5.29 8.19
N LEU A 76 2.20 4.46 8.71
CA LEU A 76 2.34 3.07 8.25
C LEU A 76 1.10 2.23 8.59
N TYR A 77 0.56 2.39 9.79
CA TYR A 77 -0.67 1.73 10.21
C TYR A 77 -1.84 2.08 9.27
N ASN A 78 -2.00 3.37 8.95
CA ASN A 78 -3.03 3.84 8.02
C ASN A 78 -2.82 3.28 6.62
N ALA A 79 -1.58 3.27 6.12
CA ALA A 79 -1.27 2.73 4.79
C ALA A 79 -1.53 1.23 4.69
N LEU A 80 -1.20 0.44 5.73
CA LEU A 80 -1.57 -0.98 5.81
C LEU A 80 -3.08 -1.15 5.78
N GLN A 81 -3.78 -0.40 6.62
CA GLN A 81 -5.23 -0.49 6.68
C GLN A 81 -5.88 -0.11 5.35
N GLU A 82 -5.39 0.94 4.69
CA GLU A 82 -5.84 1.38 3.37
C GLU A 82 -5.57 0.30 2.31
N PHE A 83 -4.38 -0.29 2.29
CA PHE A 83 -4.01 -1.34 1.35
C PHE A 83 -4.91 -2.56 1.51
N TYR A 84 -5.01 -3.13 2.73
CA TYR A 84 -5.77 -4.35 2.94
C TYR A 84 -7.30 -4.17 2.87
N LYS A 85 -7.81 -2.94 3.03
CA LYS A 85 -9.22 -2.62 2.74
C LYS A 85 -9.47 -2.33 1.26
N SER A 86 -8.43 -2.05 0.49
CA SER A 86 -8.54 -1.71 -0.93
C SER A 86 -9.04 -2.91 -1.75
N PRO A 87 -9.90 -2.69 -2.77
CA PRO A 87 -10.23 -3.72 -3.76
C PRO A 87 -9.01 -4.33 -4.44
N ILE A 88 -7.89 -3.60 -4.50
CA ILE A 88 -6.66 -4.00 -5.19
C ILE A 88 -5.89 -5.09 -4.42
N ALA A 89 -6.03 -5.13 -3.09
CA ALA A 89 -5.40 -6.20 -2.29
C ALA A 89 -6.03 -7.58 -2.55
N LYS A 90 -7.26 -7.60 -3.08
CA LYS A 90 -7.94 -8.84 -3.45
C LYS A 90 -7.37 -9.34 -4.79
N PRO A 91 -7.13 -10.65 -4.92
CA PRO A 91 -6.75 -11.21 -6.20
C PRO A 91 -7.85 -10.93 -7.23
N PRO A 92 -7.49 -10.70 -8.50
CA PRO A 92 -8.49 -10.64 -9.57
C PRO A 92 -9.26 -11.96 -9.60
N PRO A 93 -10.54 -11.94 -10.01
CA PRO A 93 -11.33 -13.16 -10.12
C PRO A 93 -10.72 -14.13 -11.15
N PRO A 94 -11.08 -15.42 -11.08
CA PRO A 94 -10.60 -16.44 -12.02
C PRO A 94 -10.87 -16.09 -13.50
N SER A 95 -9.93 -16.46 -14.38
CA SER A 95 -9.97 -16.16 -15.83
C SER A 95 -11.04 -16.91 -16.62
N ASP A 96 -11.64 -17.95 -16.04
CA ASP A 96 -12.69 -18.81 -16.60
C ASP A 96 -14.11 -18.25 -16.39
N LEU A 97 -14.28 -17.11 -15.73
CA LEU A 97 -15.55 -16.37 -15.61
C LEU A 97 -16.05 -15.75 -16.93
N GLN A 98 -15.69 -16.36 -18.05
CA GLN A 98 -15.97 -15.91 -19.42
C GLN A 98 -17.45 -15.60 -19.64
N ASN A 99 -18.40 -16.22 -18.92
CA ASN A 99 -19.84 -16.13 -19.20
C ASN A 99 -20.57 -14.87 -18.71
N THR A 100 -19.89 -13.96 -18.02
CA THR A 100 -20.46 -12.65 -17.66
C THR A 100 -19.77 -11.62 -18.56
N TRP A 101 -20.46 -11.14 -19.60
CA TRP A 101 -19.79 -10.38 -20.68
C TRP A 101 -19.92 -8.85 -20.57
N HIS A 102 -21.05 -8.32 -20.06
CA HIS A 102 -21.34 -6.87 -20.14
C HIS A 102 -21.06 -6.08 -18.86
N PHE A 103 -21.43 -6.59 -17.69
CA PHE A 103 -21.31 -5.85 -16.41
C PHE A 103 -19.89 -5.90 -15.82
N THR A 104 -19.11 -6.88 -16.25
CA THR A 104 -17.79 -7.25 -15.76
C THR A 104 -16.68 -6.52 -16.51
N ALA A 105 -16.78 -6.35 -17.83
CA ALA A 105 -15.72 -5.72 -18.63
C ALA A 105 -15.45 -4.26 -18.23
N VAL A 106 -16.50 -3.44 -18.08
CA VAL A 106 -16.37 -2.03 -17.65
C VAL A 106 -15.79 -1.96 -16.24
N ARG A 107 -16.36 -2.73 -15.31
CA ARG A 107 -15.93 -2.76 -13.90
C ARG A 107 -14.46 -3.15 -13.74
N TYR A 108 -13.95 -4.12 -14.50
CA TYR A 108 -12.56 -4.58 -14.37
C TYR A 108 -11.55 -3.68 -15.07
N ARG A 109 -11.93 -3.01 -16.17
CA ARG A 109 -11.11 -1.96 -16.79
C ARG A 109 -10.88 -0.81 -15.81
N ASP A 110 -11.94 -0.35 -15.15
CA ASP A 110 -11.86 0.72 -14.16
C ASP A 110 -11.04 0.28 -12.92
N THR A 111 -11.22 -0.97 -12.47
CA THR A 111 -10.45 -1.52 -11.34
C THR A 111 -8.95 -1.57 -11.64
N SER A 112 -8.56 -1.85 -12.89
CA SER A 112 -7.14 -1.88 -13.30
C SER A 112 -6.52 -0.48 -13.38
N ALA A 113 -7.28 0.52 -13.85
CA ALA A 113 -6.86 1.92 -13.83
C ALA A 113 -6.71 2.43 -12.39
N LEU A 114 -7.68 2.10 -11.52
CA LEU A 114 -7.62 2.38 -10.08
C LEU A 114 -6.39 1.71 -9.44
N ALA A 115 -6.08 0.47 -9.82
CA ALA A 115 -4.88 -0.23 -9.34
C ALA A 115 -3.60 0.55 -9.66
N ALA A 116 -3.46 1.04 -10.90
CA ALA A 116 -2.29 1.82 -11.29
C ALA A 116 -2.15 3.14 -10.52
N ILE A 117 -3.24 3.91 -10.38
CA ILE A 117 -3.25 5.16 -9.61
C ILE A 117 -2.89 4.90 -8.15
N TYR A 118 -3.51 3.89 -7.54
CA TYR A 118 -3.27 3.52 -6.16
C TYR A 118 -1.80 3.10 -5.91
N GLY A 119 -1.21 2.36 -6.85
CA GLY A 119 0.22 2.03 -6.80
C GLY A 119 1.14 3.23 -6.78
N LEU A 120 0.87 4.20 -7.65
CA LEU A 120 1.63 5.45 -7.68
C LEU A 120 1.48 6.22 -6.36
N CYS A 121 0.27 6.29 -5.80
CA CYS A 121 0.03 6.92 -4.51
C CYS A 121 0.78 6.23 -3.37
N MET A 122 0.79 4.89 -3.33
CA MET A 122 1.51 4.11 -2.32
C MET A 122 3.03 4.24 -2.45
N GLN A 123 3.55 4.23 -3.68
CA GLN A 123 4.96 4.48 -3.94
C GLN A 123 5.38 5.87 -3.45
N HIS A 124 4.59 6.90 -3.77
CA HIS A 124 4.87 8.25 -3.29
C HIS A 124 4.87 8.35 -1.75
N LYS A 125 3.89 7.72 -1.08
CA LYS A 125 3.85 7.63 0.39
C LYS A 125 5.11 6.97 0.95
N PHE A 126 5.54 5.83 0.42
CA PHE A 126 6.76 5.16 0.86
C PHE A 126 7.99 6.05 0.72
N GLU A 127 8.19 6.61 -0.46
CA GLU A 127 9.39 7.37 -0.78
C GLU A 127 9.54 8.57 0.16
N GLY A 128 8.43 9.28 0.41
CA GLY A 128 8.40 10.35 1.40
C GLY A 128 8.64 9.86 2.84
N HIS A 129 8.08 8.71 3.24
CA HIS A 129 8.27 8.18 4.59
C HIS A 129 9.66 7.59 4.84
N LEU A 130 10.27 6.94 3.85
CA LEU A 130 11.63 6.41 3.92
C LEU A 130 12.62 7.56 4.17
N LEU A 131 12.48 8.64 3.42
CA LEU A 131 13.23 9.86 3.58
C LEU A 131 13.03 10.53 4.96
N MET A 132 11.78 10.63 5.42
CA MET A 132 11.48 11.18 6.76
C MET A 132 12.12 10.33 7.87
N LEU A 133 12.16 9.01 7.69
CA LEU A 133 12.80 8.11 8.64
C LEU A 133 14.32 8.28 8.64
N SER A 134 14.97 8.33 7.48
CA SER A 134 16.43 8.43 7.37
C SER A 134 16.95 9.75 7.94
N LEU A 135 16.29 10.86 7.65
CA LEU A 135 16.74 12.19 8.05
C LEU A 135 16.21 12.62 9.43
N GLY A 136 15.24 11.89 9.99
CA GLY A 136 14.58 12.27 11.25
C GLY A 136 13.63 13.47 11.12
N THR A 137 13.58 14.10 9.95
CA THR A 137 12.72 15.22 9.54
C THR A 137 12.57 15.23 8.01
N LEU A 138 11.63 16.01 7.47
CA LEU A 138 11.52 16.21 6.01
C LEU A 138 12.62 17.18 5.52
N PRO A 139 13.37 16.84 4.46
CA PRO A 139 14.21 17.81 3.77
C PRO A 139 13.33 18.78 2.97
N LYS A 140 13.88 19.95 2.65
CA LYS A 140 13.23 20.90 1.75
C LYS A 140 13.13 20.26 0.36
N ASP A 141 11.97 20.34 -0.29
CA ASP A 141 11.48 19.54 -1.43
C ASP A 141 12.43 19.25 -2.62
N LYS A 142 13.59 19.90 -2.75
CA LYS A 142 14.49 19.71 -3.90
C LYS A 142 15.49 18.56 -3.77
N ASP A 143 15.83 18.14 -2.56
CA ASP A 143 16.99 17.23 -2.37
C ASP A 143 16.58 15.79 -2.04
N TRP A 144 15.29 15.50 -1.98
CA TRP A 144 14.84 14.23 -1.43
C TRP A 144 15.06 13.02 -2.34
N GLN A 145 14.99 13.18 -3.66
CA GLN A 145 15.16 12.06 -4.59
C GLN A 145 16.60 11.54 -4.61
N GLU A 146 17.58 12.45 -4.56
CA GLU A 146 19.00 12.10 -4.48
C GLU A 146 19.31 11.40 -3.16
N GLU A 147 18.78 11.92 -2.06
CA GLU A 147 18.95 11.35 -0.73
C GLU A 147 18.31 9.97 -0.62
N LEU A 148 17.11 9.79 -1.16
CA LEU A 148 16.44 8.50 -1.25
C LEU A 148 17.27 7.48 -2.04
N THR A 149 17.87 7.92 -3.15
CA THR A 149 18.74 7.07 -3.98
C THR A 149 20.00 6.66 -3.22
N ARG A 150 20.59 7.59 -2.46
CA ARG A 150 21.75 7.34 -1.59
C ARG A 150 21.44 6.33 -0.49
N ILE A 151 20.27 6.43 0.13
CA ILE A 151 19.84 5.47 1.17
C ILE A 151 19.67 4.08 0.56
N ARG A 152 19.06 3.99 -0.64
CA ARG A 152 18.90 2.71 -1.35
C ARG A 152 20.25 2.10 -1.75
N SER A 153 21.25 2.91 -2.08
CA SER A 153 22.57 2.42 -2.48
C SER A 153 23.47 1.98 -1.32
N GLN A 154 23.14 2.33 -0.07
CA GLN A 154 23.86 1.85 1.11
C GLN A 154 23.71 0.34 1.35
N GLY A 155 22.69 -0.28 0.73
CA GLY A 155 22.45 -1.70 0.84
C GLY A 155 21.84 -2.08 2.19
N ASP A 156 22.25 -3.23 2.70
CA ASP A 156 21.67 -3.88 3.86
C ASP A 156 21.81 -3.06 5.16
N VAL A 157 20.75 -3.07 5.99
CA VAL A 157 20.66 -2.27 7.22
C VAL A 157 20.53 -3.16 8.44
N ASP A 158 21.41 -2.98 9.43
CA ASP A 158 21.30 -3.64 10.74
C ASP A 158 20.09 -3.09 11.53
N ILE A 159 19.13 -3.98 11.83
CA ILE A 159 17.92 -3.71 12.60
C ILE A 159 18.24 -3.40 14.07
N SER A 160 19.25 -4.05 14.63
CA SER A 160 19.62 -3.90 16.05
C SER A 160 20.12 -2.48 16.35
N ALA A 161 20.83 -1.89 15.40
CA ALA A 161 21.30 -0.51 15.46
C ALA A 161 20.22 0.51 15.04
N ASN A 162 19.24 0.10 14.23
CA ASN A 162 18.25 1.01 13.67
C ASN A 162 16.82 0.43 13.67
N ARG A 163 16.04 0.74 14.71
CA ARG A 163 14.62 0.36 14.78
C ARG A 163 13.76 0.90 13.63
N LYS A 164 14.21 1.97 12.95
CA LYS A 164 13.52 2.49 11.76
C LYS A 164 13.65 1.53 10.56
N ALA A 165 14.67 0.66 10.54
CA ALA A 165 14.86 -0.34 9.50
C ALA A 165 13.64 -1.25 9.35
N VAL A 166 13.01 -1.66 10.46
CA VAL A 166 11.77 -2.47 10.41
C VAL A 166 10.63 -1.71 9.74
N ALA A 167 10.50 -0.40 9.98
CA ALA A 167 9.49 0.41 9.28
C ALA A 167 9.79 0.51 7.78
N ILE A 168 11.07 0.65 7.40
CA ILE A 168 11.51 0.64 6.00
C ILE A 168 11.13 -0.68 5.33
N LEU A 169 11.43 -1.82 5.97
CA LEU A 169 11.05 -3.14 5.49
C LEU A 169 9.54 -3.26 5.21
N VAL A 170 8.71 -2.84 6.17
CA VAL A 170 7.25 -2.95 6.01
C VAL A 170 6.75 -2.07 4.87
N TRP A 171 7.30 -0.87 4.71
CA TRP A 171 6.93 -0.04 3.58
C TRP A 171 7.38 -0.63 2.23
N SER A 172 8.62 -1.14 2.14
CA SER A 172 9.10 -1.82 0.94
C SER A 172 8.21 -3.01 0.58
N PHE A 173 7.82 -3.80 1.58
CA PHE A 173 6.89 -4.91 1.41
C PHE A 173 5.52 -4.46 0.88
N LEU A 174 4.97 -3.37 1.39
CA LEU A 174 3.69 -2.83 0.90
C LEU A 174 3.75 -2.44 -0.56
N ILE A 175 4.86 -1.84 -1.02
CA ILE A 175 5.02 -1.50 -2.43
C ILE A 175 5.11 -2.74 -3.29
N ASP A 176 5.96 -3.69 -2.93
CA ASP A 176 6.12 -4.92 -3.70
C ASP A 176 4.77 -5.63 -3.86
N ARG A 177 4.03 -5.78 -2.75
CA ARG A 177 2.68 -6.35 -2.77
C ARG A 177 1.72 -5.54 -3.66
N THR A 178 1.80 -4.22 -3.61
CA THR A 178 0.97 -3.35 -4.45
C THR A 178 1.33 -3.50 -5.92
N GLN A 179 2.61 -3.48 -6.28
CA GLN A 179 3.11 -3.64 -7.65
C GLN A 179 2.77 -5.03 -8.21
N ALA A 180 2.95 -6.08 -7.42
CA ALA A 180 2.57 -7.45 -7.79
C ALA A 180 1.07 -7.56 -8.06
N GLN A 181 0.21 -6.95 -7.24
CA GLN A 181 -1.22 -6.94 -7.50
C GLN A 181 -1.60 -6.12 -8.73
N ILE A 182 -0.96 -4.96 -8.94
CA ILE A 182 -1.16 -4.15 -10.15
C ILE A 182 -0.79 -4.95 -11.40
N ALA A 183 0.34 -5.66 -11.38
CA ALA A 183 0.75 -6.51 -12.48
C ALA A 183 -0.30 -7.59 -12.79
N ARG A 184 -0.85 -8.26 -11.77
CA ARG A 184 -1.94 -9.24 -11.93
C ARG A 184 -3.20 -8.62 -12.52
N TRP A 185 -3.62 -7.46 -12.02
CA TRP A 185 -4.79 -6.75 -12.55
C TRP A 185 -4.59 -6.32 -14.00
N ARG A 186 -3.38 -5.88 -14.37
CA ARG A 186 -3.02 -5.57 -15.77
C ARG A 186 -3.09 -6.78 -16.68
N MET A 187 -2.45 -7.89 -16.29
CA MET A 187 -2.50 -9.14 -17.05
C MET A 187 -3.94 -9.60 -17.28
N TYR A 188 -4.77 -9.53 -16.24
CA TYR A 188 -6.19 -9.88 -16.34
C TYR A 188 -6.95 -8.95 -17.28
N SER A 189 -6.72 -7.63 -17.18
CA SER A 189 -7.31 -6.63 -18.08
C SER A 189 -6.94 -6.89 -19.54
N ASP A 190 -5.68 -7.26 -19.81
CA ASP A 190 -5.20 -7.56 -21.16
C ASP A 190 -5.81 -8.86 -21.71
N GLN A 191 -5.89 -9.92 -20.90
CA GLN A 191 -6.60 -11.16 -21.26
C GLN A 191 -8.07 -10.90 -21.59
N TRP A 192 -8.76 -10.08 -20.78
CA TRP A 192 -10.14 -9.70 -21.05
C TRP A 192 -10.29 -8.87 -22.31
N ARG A 193 -9.35 -7.94 -22.57
CA ARG A 193 -9.33 -7.16 -23.79
C ARG A 193 -9.23 -8.06 -25.01
N GLN A 194 -8.34 -9.06 -24.99
CA GLN A 194 -8.21 -10.03 -26.09
C GLN A 194 -9.51 -10.80 -26.33
N VAL A 195 -10.17 -11.28 -25.27
CA VAL A 195 -11.46 -12.00 -25.37
C VAL A 195 -12.57 -11.08 -25.92
N THR A 196 -12.62 -9.82 -25.47
CA THR A 196 -13.64 -8.86 -25.93
C THR A 196 -13.40 -8.34 -27.34
N GLU A 197 -12.16 -8.07 -27.74
CA GLU A 197 -11.81 -7.64 -29.10
C GLU A 197 -11.94 -8.76 -30.13
N ALA A 198 -11.76 -10.02 -29.71
CA ALA A 198 -12.04 -11.20 -30.52
C ALA A 198 -13.55 -11.48 -30.66
N ASN A 199 -14.41 -10.87 -29.84
CA ASN A 199 -15.85 -11.05 -29.91
C ASN A 199 -16.49 -9.98 -30.83
N PRO A 200 -17.05 -10.38 -32.00
CA PRO A 200 -17.59 -9.43 -32.97
C PRO A 200 -18.78 -8.61 -32.46
N PHE A 201 -19.54 -9.09 -31.47
CA PHE A 201 -20.66 -8.35 -30.88
C PHE A 201 -20.24 -7.17 -29.99
N VAL A 202 -19.06 -7.26 -29.36
CA VAL A 202 -18.53 -6.18 -28.50
C VAL A 202 -17.89 -5.07 -29.34
N ARG A 203 -17.29 -5.42 -30.49
CA ARG A 203 -16.79 -4.42 -31.45
C ARG A 203 -17.89 -3.49 -31.95
N THR A 204 -19.08 -4.02 -32.22
CA THR A 204 -20.24 -3.22 -32.65
C THR A 204 -20.76 -2.27 -31.56
N LEU A 205 -20.64 -2.62 -30.29
CA LEU A 205 -21.05 -1.75 -29.17
C LEU A 205 -20.07 -0.61 -28.89
N ASN A 206 -18.76 -0.83 -29.07
CA ASN A 206 -17.74 0.22 -28.93
C ASN A 206 -17.74 1.24 -30.10
N LEU A 207 -18.43 0.94 -31.21
CA LEU A 207 -18.53 1.81 -32.38
C LEU A 207 -19.83 2.61 -32.44
N GLN A 208 -20.81 2.36 -31.56
CA GLN A 208 -21.99 3.20 -31.47
C GLN A 208 -21.79 4.29 -30.42
N PRO A 209 -21.89 5.59 -30.79
CA PRO A 209 -21.92 6.65 -29.81
C PRO A 209 -23.15 6.47 -28.90
N ILE A 210 -22.96 6.74 -27.61
CA ILE A 210 -23.97 6.62 -26.54
C ILE A 210 -25.27 7.39 -26.85
N SER A 211 -25.25 8.31 -27.83
CA SER A 211 -26.41 9.05 -28.31
C SER A 211 -27.52 8.18 -28.92
N ASP A 212 -27.21 7.00 -29.46
CA ASP A 212 -28.18 6.26 -30.29
C ASP A 212 -29.04 5.28 -29.46
N LEU A 213 -28.58 4.88 -28.27
CA LEU A 213 -29.33 4.03 -27.34
C LEU A 213 -30.47 4.77 -26.62
N ALA A 214 -30.47 6.11 -26.63
CA ALA A 214 -31.55 6.92 -26.06
C ALA A 214 -32.75 7.08 -27.02
N SER A 215 -32.56 6.88 -28.32
CA SER A 215 -33.64 7.06 -29.32
C SER A 215 -34.53 5.83 -29.49
N ALA A 216 -34.06 4.63 -29.12
CA ALA A 216 -34.81 3.39 -29.30
C ALA A 216 -35.88 3.09 -28.22
N LYS A 217 -36.05 3.97 -27.22
CA LYS A 217 -37.11 3.85 -26.19
C LYS A 217 -38.37 4.70 -26.45
N SER A 218 -38.47 5.33 -27.61
CA SER A 218 -39.67 6.06 -28.03
C SER A 218 -40.13 5.58 -29.40
N LYS A 219 -40.79 4.43 -29.44
CA LYS A 219 -41.75 4.03 -30.48
C LYS A 219 -42.61 2.88 -29.98
#